data_AF-A0A330MMY7-F1
#
_entry.id   AF-A0A330MMY7-F1
#
_cell.length_a   1.000
_cell.length_b   1.000
_cell.length_c   1.000
_cell.angle_alpha   90.00
_cell.angle_beta   90.00
_cell.angle_gamma   90.00
#
_symmetry.space_group_name_H-M   'P 1'
#
loop_
_entity.id
_entity.type
_entity.pdbx_description
1 polymer ?
#
loop_
_entity_poly.entity_id
_entity_poly.type
_entity_poly.pdbx_seq_one_letter_code
_entity_poly.pdbx_strand_id
1 'polypeptide(L)'
;MKTLAIILSTIGLLSLNSCKQETDPQSLMDNPETRSEVFNTITQNDDYMAEFMESMPDNQHTMQMMQGNKKMMGSMMKGEGMQMMMKDSTMMRSMMNGMMNDGKMMGTMMKMMHQKGMMSEDCMKSCKKMMAEKGMDLPAGKTGMQGMNMSDNMNSPTKDDHTEHH
;
A
#
# COMPACT_ATOMS: atom_id res chain seq x y z
N MET A 1 60.43 7.63 -38.80
CA MET A 1 60.73 8.04 -37.40
C MET A 1 59.78 9.12 -36.91
N LYS A 2 59.80 10.34 -37.47
CA LYS A 2 58.97 11.48 -37.00
C LYS A 2 57.45 11.21 -37.04
N THR A 3 56.92 10.66 -38.13
CA THR A 3 55.49 10.34 -38.27
C THR A 3 55.02 9.25 -37.31
N LEU A 4 55.88 8.26 -37.06
CA LEU A 4 55.62 7.14 -36.16
C LEU A 4 55.55 7.61 -34.69
N ALA A 5 56.45 8.53 -34.32
CA ALA A 5 56.43 9.17 -33.01
C ALA A 5 55.16 10.02 -32.79
N ILE A 6 54.67 10.71 -33.82
CA ILE A 6 53.45 11.51 -33.74
C ILE A 6 52.21 10.61 -33.54
N ILE A 7 52.10 9.50 -34.28
CA ILE A 7 50.98 8.56 -34.15
C ILE A 7 50.99 7.86 -32.79
N LEU A 8 52.15 7.41 -32.31
CA LEU A 8 52.27 6.82 -30.97
C LEU A 8 51.94 7.84 -29.88
N SER A 9 52.32 9.11 -30.07
CA SER A 9 52.00 10.20 -29.14
C SER A 9 50.52 10.51 -29.09
N THR A 10 49.80 10.51 -30.22
CA THR A 10 48.35 10.78 -30.23
C THR A 10 47.55 9.62 -29.63
N ILE A 11 47.93 8.37 -29.92
CA ILE A 11 47.30 7.19 -29.30
C ILE A 11 47.53 7.21 -27.78
N GLY A 12 48.75 7.50 -27.33
CA GLY A 12 49.07 7.63 -25.90
C GLY A 12 48.24 8.71 -25.19
N LEU A 13 48.03 9.87 -25.83
CA LEU A 13 47.20 10.94 -25.27
C LEU A 13 45.70 10.59 -25.22
N LEU A 14 45.18 9.84 -26.19
CA LEU A 14 43.79 9.37 -26.19
C LEU A 14 43.55 8.31 -25.10
N SER A 15 44.50 7.40 -24.90
CA SER A 15 44.44 6.40 -23.83
C SER A 15 44.44 7.03 -22.44
N LEU A 16 45.18 8.13 -22.24
CA LEU A 16 45.25 8.82 -20.95
C LEU A 16 43.99 9.65 -20.63
N ASN A 17 43.30 10.18 -21.64
CA ASN A 17 42.03 10.90 -21.44
C ASN A 17 40.84 9.97 -21.19
N SER A 18 40.87 8.74 -21.69
CA SER A 18 39.77 7.78 -21.52
C SER A 18 39.76 7.09 -20.15
N CYS A 19 40.86 7.13 -19.39
CA CYS A 19 40.96 6.44 -18.09
C CYS A 19 40.49 7.27 -16.89
N LYS A 20 39.91 8.47 -17.09
CA LYS A 20 39.50 9.37 -16.00
C LYS A 20 38.19 10.12 -16.25
N GLN A 21 37.31 9.55 -17.06
CA GLN A 21 35.98 10.13 -17.27
C GLN A 21 35.10 9.79 -16.07
N GLU A 22 35.04 10.69 -15.09
CA GLU A 22 33.99 10.67 -14.07
C GLU A 22 32.66 10.74 -14.80
N THR A 23 31.96 9.61 -14.81
CA THR A 23 30.68 9.53 -15.51
C THR A 23 29.63 10.02 -14.55
N ASP A 24 28.92 11.07 -14.95
CA ASP A 24 27.78 11.58 -14.20
C ASP A 24 26.74 10.44 -14.05
N PRO A 25 26.39 10.02 -12.82
CA PRO A 25 25.40 8.97 -12.60
C PRO A 25 24.06 9.26 -13.28
N GLN A 26 23.70 10.54 -13.43
CA GLN A 26 22.48 10.94 -14.13
C GLN A 26 22.53 10.56 -15.62
N SER A 27 23.66 10.84 -16.27
CA SER A 27 23.89 10.51 -17.69
C SER A 27 23.87 9.01 -17.98
N LEU A 28 24.27 8.17 -17.01
CA LEU A 28 24.14 6.71 -17.10
C LEU A 28 22.67 6.26 -17.07
N MET A 29 21.84 6.96 -16.31
CA MET A 29 20.41 6.64 -16.17
C MET A 29 19.56 7.17 -17.35
N ASP A 30 20.09 8.06 -18.20
CA ASP A 30 19.38 8.57 -19.38
C ASP A 30 19.23 7.48 -20.47
N ASN A 31 20.22 6.59 -20.58
CA ASN A 31 20.14 5.44 -21.47
C ASN A 31 19.16 4.39 -20.90
N PRO A 32 18.12 3.97 -21.65
CA PRO A 32 17.12 3.04 -21.14
C PRO A 32 17.66 1.63 -20.90
N GLU A 33 18.63 1.17 -21.68
CA GLU A 33 19.27 -0.14 -21.51
C GLU A 33 20.11 -0.16 -20.23
N THR A 34 20.98 0.85 -20.07
CA THR A 34 21.80 1.02 -18.86
C THR A 34 20.93 1.20 -17.61
N ARG A 35 19.87 2.00 -17.70
CA ARG A 35 18.92 2.18 -16.59
C ARG A 35 18.25 0.86 -16.19
N SER A 36 17.82 0.07 -17.16
CA SER A 36 17.23 -1.25 -16.90
C SER A 36 18.23 -2.21 -16.25
N GLU A 37 19.47 -2.22 -16.72
CA GLU A 37 20.54 -3.05 -16.17
C GLU A 37 20.88 -2.66 -14.73
N VAL A 38 20.95 -1.36 -14.42
CA VAL A 38 21.14 -0.87 -13.04
C VAL A 38 20.00 -1.33 -12.14
N PHE A 39 18.73 -1.19 -12.58
CA PHE A 39 17.59 -1.67 -11.80
C PHE A 39 17.61 -3.18 -11.57
N ASN A 40 17.96 -3.97 -12.60
CA ASN A 40 18.10 -5.41 -12.47
C ASN A 40 19.24 -5.79 -11.51
N THR A 41 20.37 -5.09 -11.58
CA THR A 41 21.52 -5.31 -10.68
C THR A 41 21.15 -5.07 -9.22
N ILE A 42 20.41 -3.98 -8.94
CA ILE A 42 19.91 -3.69 -7.58
C ILE A 42 18.89 -4.74 -7.15
N THR A 43 17.96 -5.12 -8.02
CA THR A 43 16.84 -6.01 -7.66
C THR A 43 17.16 -7.50 -7.59
N GLN A 44 18.25 -7.93 -8.22
CA GLN A 44 18.71 -9.32 -8.21
C GLN A 44 19.84 -9.58 -7.20
N ASN A 45 20.30 -8.54 -6.50
CA ASN A 45 21.30 -8.64 -5.45
C ASN A 45 20.65 -8.30 -4.09
N ASP A 46 20.67 -9.23 -3.16
CA ASP A 46 19.98 -9.08 -1.87
C ASP A 46 20.56 -7.94 -1.02
N ASP A 47 21.88 -7.77 -1.01
CA ASP A 47 22.55 -6.72 -0.24
C ASP A 47 22.20 -5.33 -0.79
N TYR A 48 22.29 -5.16 -2.11
CA TYR A 48 21.93 -3.89 -2.76
C TYR A 48 20.45 -3.56 -2.62
N MET A 49 19.58 -4.57 -2.72
CA MET A 49 18.15 -4.36 -2.48
C MET A 49 17.88 -3.96 -1.03
N ALA A 50 18.56 -4.59 -0.05
CA ALA A 50 18.40 -4.26 1.35
C ALA A 50 18.84 -2.81 1.64
N GLU A 51 20.02 -2.41 1.18
CA GLU A 51 20.51 -1.02 1.31
C GLU A 51 19.59 -0.02 0.60
N PHE A 52 19.14 -0.35 -0.62
CA PHE A 52 18.21 0.48 -1.36
C PHE A 52 16.89 0.67 -0.60
N MET A 53 16.34 -0.40 -0.01
CA MET A 53 15.14 -0.33 0.82
C MET A 53 15.36 0.48 2.10
N GLU A 54 16.52 0.35 2.76
CA GLU A 54 16.86 1.11 3.97
C GLU A 54 16.93 2.62 3.71
N SER A 55 17.32 3.03 2.49
CA SER A 55 17.36 4.45 2.10
C SER A 55 15.99 5.08 1.79
N MET A 56 14.94 4.27 1.60
CA MET A 56 13.62 4.78 1.15
C MET A 56 12.85 5.63 2.18
N PRO A 57 12.81 5.31 3.49
CA PRO A 57 12.03 6.05 4.47
C PRO A 57 12.43 7.52 4.59
N ASP A 58 13.69 7.85 4.28
CA ASP A 58 14.23 9.20 4.34
C ASP A 58 13.69 10.12 3.22
N ASN A 59 13.01 9.54 2.22
CA ASN A 59 12.44 10.28 1.11
C ASN A 59 10.90 10.34 1.18
N GLN A 60 10.38 11.51 1.55
CA GLN A 60 8.94 11.74 1.67
C GLN A 60 8.17 11.50 0.36
N HIS A 61 8.78 11.77 -0.80
CA HIS A 61 8.15 11.52 -2.09
C HIS A 61 8.03 10.02 -2.38
N THR A 62 9.06 9.24 -2.07
CA THR A 62 9.03 7.77 -2.15
C THR A 62 7.94 7.21 -1.25
N MET A 63 7.81 7.72 -0.03
CA MET A 63 6.76 7.31 0.91
C MET A 63 5.35 7.59 0.37
N GLN A 64 5.13 8.73 -0.28
CA GLN A 64 3.85 9.05 -0.93
C GLN A 64 3.54 8.10 -2.08
N MET A 65 4.53 7.78 -2.93
CA MET A 65 4.33 6.80 -4.00
C MET A 65 4.00 5.42 -3.45
N MET A 66 4.68 4.97 -2.40
CA MET A 66 4.42 3.69 -1.75
C MET A 66 3.01 3.61 -1.16
N GLN A 67 2.57 4.66 -0.44
CA GLN A 67 1.22 4.73 0.11
C GLN A 67 0.13 4.78 -0.97
N GLY A 68 0.39 5.46 -2.09
CA GLY A 68 -0.51 5.52 -3.23
C GLY A 68 -0.55 4.25 -4.09
N ASN A 69 0.38 3.31 -3.88
CA ASN A 69 0.52 2.13 -4.73
C ASN A 69 -0.54 1.07 -4.38
N LYS A 70 -1.65 1.10 -5.14
CA LYS A 70 -2.77 0.15 -5.01
C LYS A 70 -2.36 -1.32 -5.12
N LYS A 71 -1.34 -1.63 -5.93
CA LYS A 71 -0.87 -3.02 -6.10
C LYS A 71 -0.18 -3.49 -4.82
N MET A 72 0.74 -2.68 -4.29
CA MET A 72 1.44 -2.94 -3.03
C MET A 72 0.47 -3.07 -1.86
N MET A 73 -0.44 -2.09 -1.72
CA MET A 73 -1.50 -2.12 -0.70
C MET A 73 -2.41 -3.35 -0.87
N GLY A 74 -2.78 -3.69 -2.12
CA GLY A 74 -3.58 -4.86 -2.43
C GLY A 74 -2.91 -6.18 -2.08
N SER A 75 -1.59 -6.31 -2.28
CA SER A 75 -0.82 -7.47 -1.82
C SER A 75 -0.69 -7.52 -0.30
N MET A 76 -0.63 -6.37 0.39
CA MET A 76 -0.59 -6.33 1.86
C MET A 76 -1.95 -6.73 2.48
N MET A 77 -3.05 -6.36 1.83
CA MET A 77 -4.41 -6.75 2.25
C MET A 77 -4.78 -8.19 1.89
N LYS A 78 -3.98 -8.88 1.05
CA LYS A 78 -4.21 -10.27 0.64
C LYS A 78 -3.20 -11.19 1.32
N GLY A 79 -3.64 -12.38 1.75
CA GLY A 79 -2.75 -13.42 2.28
C GLY A 79 -2.12 -13.08 3.63
N GLU A 80 -0.81 -13.35 3.77
CA GLU A 80 -0.06 -13.26 5.04
C GLU A 80 0.04 -11.83 5.60
N GLY A 81 -0.04 -10.79 4.76
CA GLY A 81 -0.01 -9.40 5.22
C GLY A 81 -1.22 -9.04 6.09
N MET A 82 -2.41 -9.54 5.72
CA MET A 82 -3.62 -9.45 6.56
C MET A 82 -3.46 -10.29 7.84
N GLN A 83 -2.86 -11.48 7.72
CA GLN A 83 -2.65 -12.37 8.86
C GLN A 83 -1.67 -11.79 9.88
N MET A 84 -0.63 -11.07 9.43
CA MET A 84 0.34 -10.40 10.29
C MET A 84 -0.33 -9.25 11.07
N MET A 85 -1.15 -8.43 10.41
CA MET A 85 -1.97 -7.42 11.09
C MET A 85 -2.95 -8.03 12.10
N MET A 86 -3.52 -9.21 11.80
CA MET A 86 -4.41 -9.91 12.73
C MET A 86 -3.65 -10.57 13.90
N LYS A 87 -2.43 -11.05 13.67
CA LYS A 87 -1.58 -11.71 14.69
C LYS A 87 -1.04 -10.72 15.72
N ASP A 88 -0.72 -9.49 15.31
CA ASP A 88 -0.42 -8.42 16.27
C ASP A 88 -1.72 -7.88 16.89
N SER A 89 -2.21 -8.67 17.85
CA SER A 89 -3.43 -8.40 18.59
C SER A 89 -3.42 -7.02 19.24
N THR A 90 -2.27 -6.39 19.49
CA THR A 90 -2.20 -5.09 20.18
C THR A 90 -2.70 -3.96 19.29
N MET A 91 -2.24 -3.92 18.03
CA MET A 91 -2.66 -2.91 17.07
C MET A 91 -4.12 -3.13 16.66
N MET A 92 -4.49 -4.37 16.34
CA MET A 92 -5.86 -4.75 16.00
C MET A 92 -6.82 -4.44 17.15
N ARG A 93 -6.44 -4.76 18.39
CA ARG A 93 -7.25 -4.48 19.58
C ARG A 93 -7.30 -3.01 19.90
N SER A 94 -6.23 -2.23 19.70
CA SER A 94 -6.25 -0.77 19.86
C SER A 94 -7.21 -0.12 18.87
N MET A 95 -7.13 -0.50 17.60
CA MET A 95 -8.01 -0.01 16.53
C MET A 95 -9.47 -0.43 16.76
N MET A 96 -9.70 -1.70 17.12
CA MET A 96 -11.03 -2.24 17.43
C MET A 96 -11.61 -1.63 18.71
N ASN A 97 -10.78 -1.36 19.72
CA ASN A 97 -11.19 -0.68 20.94
C ASN A 97 -11.55 0.78 20.66
N GLY A 98 -10.78 1.48 19.83
CA GLY A 98 -11.13 2.83 19.35
C GLY A 98 -12.48 2.84 18.62
N MET A 99 -12.70 1.87 17.74
CA MET A 99 -13.95 1.74 16.99
C MET A 99 -15.15 1.32 17.85
N MET A 100 -14.96 0.43 18.83
CA MET A 100 -16.00 -0.01 19.77
C MET A 100 -16.36 1.09 20.79
N ASN A 101 -15.38 1.89 21.20
CA ASN A 101 -15.63 3.03 22.09
C ASN A 101 -16.29 4.21 21.35
N ASP A 102 -16.24 4.24 20.02
CA ASP A 102 -17.03 5.16 19.21
C ASP A 102 -18.42 4.57 18.88
N GLY A 103 -19.37 4.80 19.79
CA GLY A 103 -20.76 4.36 19.64
C GLY A 103 -21.44 4.85 18.34
N LYS A 104 -21.00 5.96 17.73
CA LYS A 104 -21.58 6.47 16.48
C LYS A 104 -21.19 5.61 15.29
N MET A 105 -19.93 5.17 15.25
CA MET A 105 -19.42 4.31 14.18
C MET A 105 -20.06 2.92 14.27
N MET A 106 -20.08 2.33 15.47
CA MET A 106 -20.71 1.03 15.71
C MET A 106 -22.20 1.02 15.35
N GLY A 107 -22.91 2.10 15.69
CA GLY A 107 -24.31 2.30 15.32
C GLY A 107 -24.58 2.35 13.83
N THR A 108 -23.71 3.03 13.09
CA THR A 108 -23.82 3.15 11.64
C THR A 108 -23.59 1.79 10.97
N MET A 109 -22.62 1.03 11.46
CA MET A 109 -22.34 -0.32 10.98
C MET A 109 -23.52 -1.27 11.23
N MET A 110 -24.10 -1.27 12.43
CA MET A 110 -25.29 -2.06 12.75
C MET A 110 -26.49 -1.73 11.85
N LYS A 111 -26.72 -0.44 11.56
CA LYS A 111 -27.77 -0.02 10.63
C LYS A 111 -27.53 -0.58 9.22
N MET A 112 -26.29 -0.52 8.72
CA MET A 112 -25.95 -1.08 7.41
C MET A 112 -26.12 -2.60 7.35
N MET A 113 -25.69 -3.33 8.38
CA MET A 113 -25.84 -4.79 8.42
C MET A 113 -27.32 -5.21 8.41
N HIS A 114 -28.14 -4.48 9.15
CA HIS A 114 -29.58 -4.68 9.12
C HIS A 114 -30.19 -4.36 7.74
N GLN A 115 -29.83 -3.21 7.14
CA GLN A 115 -30.30 -2.81 5.80
C GLN A 115 -29.88 -3.79 4.70
N LYS A 116 -28.70 -4.41 4.82
CA LYS A 116 -28.22 -5.44 3.88
C LYS A 116 -28.79 -6.84 4.18
N GLY A 117 -29.73 -6.96 5.12
CA GLY A 117 -30.35 -8.24 5.49
C GLY A 117 -29.42 -9.21 6.24
N MET A 118 -28.21 -8.77 6.60
CA MET A 118 -27.25 -9.57 7.37
C MET A 118 -27.63 -9.67 8.85
N MET A 119 -28.58 -8.85 9.30
CA MET A 119 -29.05 -8.82 10.69
C MET A 119 -30.57 -8.65 10.73
N SER A 120 -31.26 -9.58 11.39
CA SER A 120 -32.71 -9.51 11.55
C SER A 120 -33.13 -8.31 12.40
N GLU A 121 -34.38 -7.86 12.23
CA GLU A 121 -34.98 -6.82 13.07
C GLU A 121 -34.91 -7.15 14.57
N ASP A 122 -35.14 -8.42 14.92
CA ASP A 122 -35.14 -8.85 16.32
C ASP A 122 -33.73 -8.85 16.91
N CYS A 123 -32.73 -9.27 16.12
CA CYS A 123 -31.32 -9.16 16.48
C CYS A 123 -30.94 -7.68 16.66
N MET A 124 -31.38 -6.81 15.76
CA MET A 124 -31.12 -5.37 15.81
C MET A 124 -31.73 -4.69 17.05
N LYS A 125 -32.97 -5.02 17.40
CA LYS A 125 -33.65 -4.51 18.61
C LYS A 125 -32.96 -5.01 19.88
N SER A 126 -32.61 -6.28 19.94
CA SER A 126 -31.87 -6.86 21.07
C SER A 126 -30.51 -6.19 21.27
N CYS A 127 -29.75 -6.01 20.18
CA CYS A 127 -28.48 -5.30 20.20
C CYS A 127 -28.61 -3.84 20.63
N LYS A 128 -29.62 -3.10 20.14
CA LYS A 128 -29.89 -1.72 20.57
C LYS A 128 -30.18 -1.62 22.06
N LYS A 129 -30.98 -2.55 22.60
CA LYS A 129 -31.31 -2.59 24.03
C LYS A 129 -30.05 -2.79 24.88
N MET A 130 -29.22 -3.76 24.51
CA MET A 130 -27.94 -4.03 25.19
C MET A 130 -26.98 -2.83 25.13
N MET A 131 -26.94 -2.10 24.02
CA MET A 131 -26.10 -0.91 23.87
C MET A 131 -26.55 0.24 24.78
N ALA A 132 -27.86 0.49 24.86
CA ALA A 132 -28.43 1.48 25.76
C ALA A 132 -28.17 1.14 27.24
N GLU A 133 -28.31 -0.15 27.61
CA GLU A 133 -27.99 -0.64 28.96
C GLU A 133 -26.51 -0.46 29.33
N LYS A 134 -25.60 -0.46 28.34
CA LYS A 134 -24.16 -0.21 28.53
C LYS A 134 -23.76 1.26 28.43
N GLY A 135 -24.70 2.19 28.30
CA GLY A 135 -24.42 3.63 28.18
C GLY A 135 -23.76 4.03 26.85
N MET A 136 -23.82 3.16 25.84
CA MET A 136 -23.36 3.44 24.48
C MET A 136 -24.55 3.95 23.66
N ASP A 137 -25.03 5.13 24.01
CA ASP A 137 -26.21 5.72 23.37
C ASP A 137 -25.92 6.02 21.89
N LEU A 138 -26.63 5.31 21.03
CA LEU A 138 -26.77 5.65 19.63
C LEU A 138 -27.55 6.96 19.56
N PRO A 139 -27.06 8.02 18.88
CA PRO A 139 -27.85 9.23 18.74
C PRO A 139 -29.19 8.88 18.10
N ALA A 140 -30.25 9.03 18.90
CA ALA A 140 -31.62 8.91 18.45
C ALA A 140 -31.80 9.85 17.26
N GLY A 141 -32.40 9.32 16.19
CA GLY A 141 -32.33 9.89 14.86
C GLY A 141 -32.54 11.40 14.81
N LYS A 142 -31.51 12.11 14.36
CA LYS A 142 -31.50 13.29 13.48
C LYS A 142 -30.15 13.97 13.63
N THR A 143 -29.20 13.64 12.75
CA THR A 143 -28.16 14.56 12.21
C THR A 143 -27.16 13.73 11.40
N GLY A 144 -26.99 14.09 10.12
CA GLY A 144 -25.69 13.94 9.44
C GLY A 144 -25.46 12.73 8.54
N MET A 145 -26.39 12.36 7.65
CA MET A 145 -25.97 11.84 6.33
C MET A 145 -25.97 13.01 5.35
N GLN A 146 -25.01 13.90 5.50
CA GLN A 146 -24.71 14.93 4.51
C GLN A 146 -23.23 14.79 4.22
N GLY A 147 -22.92 14.06 3.14
CA GLY A 147 -21.55 13.96 2.64
C GLY A 147 -20.96 12.56 2.49
N MET A 148 -21.73 11.55 2.06
CA MET A 148 -21.13 10.40 1.35
C MET A 148 -22.02 10.00 0.18
N ASN A 149 -21.85 10.70 -0.95
CA ASN A 149 -22.23 10.16 -2.25
C ASN A 149 -21.29 8.97 -2.53
N MET A 150 -21.69 7.78 -2.11
CA MET A 150 -21.23 6.53 -2.72
C MET A 150 -22.31 6.01 -3.67
N SER A 151 -22.78 6.90 -4.54
CA SER A 151 -23.38 6.52 -5.80
C SER A 151 -22.22 6.49 -6.78
N ASP A 152 -21.70 5.29 -7.04
CA ASP A 152 -21.49 4.80 -8.40
C ASP A 152 -20.75 3.46 -8.34
N ASN A 153 -21.41 2.45 -8.89
CA ASN A 153 -20.80 1.22 -9.38
C ASN A 153 -20.47 0.10 -8.37
N MET A 154 -21.50 -0.45 -7.74
CA MET A 154 -21.49 -1.85 -7.28
C MET A 154 -22.67 -2.61 -7.90
N ASN A 155 -22.79 -2.55 -9.22
CA ASN A 155 -23.57 -3.52 -9.99
C ASN A 155 -22.60 -4.56 -10.54
N SER A 156 -22.41 -5.63 -9.78
CA SER A 156 -21.80 -6.86 -10.29
C SER A 156 -22.50 -8.02 -9.57
N PRO A 157 -23.35 -8.80 -10.24
CA PRO A 157 -23.95 -9.98 -9.65
C PRO A 157 -22.98 -11.14 -9.80
N THR A 158 -22.16 -11.40 -8.78
CA THR A 158 -21.59 -12.75 -8.63
C THR A 158 -22.59 -13.58 -7.85
N LYS A 159 -23.49 -14.22 -8.61
CA LYS A 159 -24.07 -15.49 -8.20
C LYS A 159 -22.91 -16.48 -8.18
N ASP A 160 -22.45 -16.86 -6.99
CA ASP A 160 -21.75 -18.12 -6.84
C ASP A 160 -22.60 -18.99 -5.93
N ASP A 161 -23.11 -20.07 -6.54
CA ASP A 161 -23.88 -21.13 -5.94
C ASP A 161 -23.16 -21.69 -4.72
N HIS A 162 -23.84 -21.66 -3.57
CA HIS A 162 -23.46 -22.52 -2.45
C HIS A 162 -23.97 -23.92 -2.73
N THR A 163 -23.18 -24.70 -3.47
CA THR A 163 -23.25 -26.15 -3.40
C THR A 163 -22.49 -26.63 -2.17
N GLU A 164 -23.21 -27.43 -1.38
CA GLU A 164 -22.81 -28.27 -0.27
C GLU A 164 -21.33 -28.64 -0.19
N HIS A 165 -20.76 -28.65 1.03
CA HIS A 165 -19.96 -29.79 1.52
C HIS A 165 -19.83 -29.76 3.05
N HIS A 166 -20.48 -30.77 3.65
CA HIS A 166 -20.30 -31.42 4.96
C HIS A 166 -20.47 -30.63 6.26
#